data_AF-A0A3N4SLF6-F1
#
_entry.id   AF-A0A3N4SLF6-F1
#
_cell.length_a   1.000
_cell.length_b   1.000
_cell.length_c   1.000
_cell.angle_alpha   90.00
_cell.angle_beta   90.00
_cell.angle_gamma   90.00
#
_symmetry.space_group_name_H-M   'P 1'
#
loop_
_entity.id
_entity.type
_entity.pdbx_description
1 polymer ?
#
loop_
_entity_poly.entity_id
_entity_poly.type
_entity_poly.pdbx_seq_one_letter_code
_entity_poly.pdbx_strand_id
1 'polypeptide(L)'
;MSGAVVQRRRQIVLCVCAVVLALVAIGYPRSPDDVVAGTQFSIAFFATLLTGEAVIFALTFSAASSWPSLRAIDSHIAFREWVLIGWFAALFTACGLLGDNRISATYGALLFLLANIFGIFSFIRLFGLASVGGRNRLLCRTLAEALGQAGAGVGSLSHGFENSPIVNTYLGAISQAVTSNDPSAVRDLVDQLVEAEVAVDAAEDAITLHIDVLHRLARAALVSGADPIQATTCAHALVDSVVRLCRLLPEPAPPLGALSRYLAWLANTALLMSVRGVASNRSARELVALSTDARLKILRCVDPDPKSATDRDELGTLLAEPLQVLLWSSDFAEFHGAHQASAMYGVYEILTGTKFMGNYWDGASILTQLRQSLFGGNDAVTTAAADAARAAFGGVEEYDHFWALASVTALATLRDCRVAHPPELVRPEFTPDHQLLGAYLRTFAAHRYFTTADQGRTALLGLLSRTAPAGSASDRVHHSRVGRTYRVPAPHVEPHQRPAAMILAVACRLAPLAPDEDDSELRGFLATLPSAGLTATAGLAARVLPGAADENGPLEAIVTGLKVLTLVGAHTREGT
;
A
#
# COMPACT_ATOMS: atom_id res chain seq x y z
N MET A 1 19.77 -15.10 -4.84
CA MET A 1 21.22 -14.82 -4.88
C MET A 1 21.41 -13.43 -5.48
N SER A 2 22.00 -12.48 -4.76
CA SER A 2 22.13 -11.09 -5.24
C SER A 2 22.97 -11.00 -6.53
N GLY A 3 22.65 -10.06 -7.42
CA GLY A 3 23.42 -9.79 -8.64
C GLY A 3 24.92 -9.58 -8.39
N ALA A 4 25.30 -9.03 -7.24
CA ALA A 4 26.69 -8.89 -6.80
C ALA A 4 27.38 -10.25 -6.55
N VAL A 5 26.66 -11.24 -5.99
CA VAL A 5 27.20 -12.60 -5.78
C VAL A 5 27.36 -13.34 -7.11
N VAL A 6 26.43 -13.16 -8.05
CA VAL A 6 26.53 -13.75 -9.40
C VAL A 6 27.68 -13.12 -10.18
N GLN A 7 27.84 -11.80 -10.13
CA GLN A 7 28.95 -11.09 -10.75
C GLN A 7 30.29 -11.50 -10.12
N ARG A 8 30.37 -11.58 -8.79
CA ARG A 8 31.58 -12.02 -8.08
C ARG A 8 31.94 -13.46 -8.41
N ARG A 9 30.95 -14.37 -8.49
CA ARG A 9 31.17 -15.76 -8.90
C ARG A 9 31.65 -15.85 -10.34
N ARG A 10 31.07 -15.06 -11.26
CA ARG A 10 31.51 -14.95 -12.65
C ARG A 10 32.97 -14.48 -12.74
N GLN A 11 33.31 -13.42 -12.00
CA GLN A 11 34.69 -12.91 -11.93
C GLN A 11 35.66 -13.96 -11.37
N ILE A 12 35.28 -14.69 -10.32
CA ILE A 12 36.09 -15.78 -9.77
C ILE A 12 36.32 -16.87 -10.82
N VAL A 13 35.27 -17.32 -11.50
CA VAL A 13 35.38 -18.33 -12.58
C VAL A 13 36.28 -17.82 -13.70
N LEU A 14 36.14 -16.55 -14.09
CA LEU A 14 36.99 -15.92 -15.09
C LEU A 14 38.47 -15.87 -14.67
N CYS A 15 38.75 -15.48 -13.43
CA CYS A 15 40.10 -15.48 -12.89
C CYS A 15 40.70 -16.89 -12.84
N VAL A 16 39.93 -17.90 -12.40
CA VAL A 16 40.37 -19.30 -12.37
C VAL A 16 40.67 -19.79 -13.79
N CYS A 17 39.79 -19.54 -14.75
CA CYS A 17 40.01 -19.91 -16.15
C CYS A 17 41.28 -19.23 -16.70
N ALA A 18 41.46 -17.92 -16.47
CA ALA A 18 42.66 -17.21 -16.91
C ALA A 18 43.95 -17.80 -16.32
N VAL A 19 43.96 -18.14 -15.03
CA VAL A 19 45.12 -18.80 -14.38
C VAL A 19 45.39 -20.18 -14.98
N VAL A 20 44.35 -20.99 -15.22
CA VAL A 20 44.50 -22.30 -15.88
C VAL A 20 45.06 -22.15 -17.28
N LEU A 21 44.58 -21.18 -18.06
CA LEU A 21 45.10 -20.90 -19.41
C LEU A 21 46.56 -20.44 -19.37
N ALA A 22 46.98 -19.68 -18.36
CA ALA A 22 48.37 -19.29 -18.17
C ALA A 22 49.26 -20.52 -17.89
N LEU A 23 48.82 -21.43 -17.03
CA LEU A 23 49.53 -22.69 -16.76
C LEU A 23 49.63 -23.56 -18.03
N VAL A 24 48.59 -23.61 -18.85
CA VAL A 24 48.60 -24.32 -20.14
C VAL A 24 49.60 -23.67 -21.10
N ALA A 25 49.64 -22.36 -21.21
CA ALA A 25 50.60 -21.65 -22.07
C ALA A 25 52.05 -21.84 -21.63
N ILE A 26 52.31 -21.96 -20.33
CA ILE A 26 53.65 -22.27 -19.77
C ILE A 26 54.03 -23.72 -20.08
N GLY A 27 53.13 -24.68 -19.88
CA GLY A 27 53.40 -26.10 -20.09
C GLY A 27 53.47 -26.52 -21.56
N TYR A 28 52.77 -25.80 -22.45
CA TYR A 28 52.62 -26.14 -23.86
C TYR A 28 52.65 -24.90 -24.78
N PRO A 29 53.79 -24.19 -24.88
CA PRO A 29 53.92 -23.04 -25.79
C PRO A 29 53.79 -23.50 -27.25
N ARG A 30 53.01 -22.76 -28.04
CA ARG A 30 52.77 -23.05 -29.46
C ARG A 30 53.76 -22.31 -30.36
N SER A 31 53.85 -22.80 -31.60
CA SER A 31 54.66 -22.13 -32.62
C SER A 31 54.03 -20.77 -32.98
N PRO A 32 54.82 -19.77 -33.40
CA PRO A 32 54.30 -18.47 -33.82
C PRO A 32 53.25 -18.58 -34.93
N ASP A 33 53.43 -19.49 -35.89
CA ASP A 33 52.50 -19.69 -37.01
C ASP A 33 51.14 -20.21 -36.54
N ASP A 34 51.13 -21.17 -35.60
CA ASP A 34 49.90 -21.70 -34.99
C ASP A 34 49.16 -20.62 -34.20
N VAL A 35 49.91 -19.79 -33.46
CA VAL A 35 49.36 -18.68 -32.68
C VAL A 35 48.75 -17.63 -33.62
N VAL A 36 49.43 -17.26 -34.70
CA VAL A 36 48.92 -16.29 -35.67
C VAL A 36 47.64 -16.80 -36.33
N ALA A 37 47.62 -18.05 -36.79
CA ALA A 37 46.45 -18.64 -37.43
C ALA A 37 45.24 -18.70 -36.47
N GLY A 38 45.45 -19.18 -35.24
CA GLY A 38 44.38 -19.26 -34.22
C GLY A 38 43.88 -17.89 -33.75
N THR A 39 44.78 -16.91 -33.65
CA THR A 39 44.44 -15.55 -33.21
C THR A 39 43.70 -14.79 -34.31
N GLN A 40 44.06 -14.94 -35.59
CA GLN A 40 43.36 -14.28 -36.70
C GLN A 40 41.87 -14.65 -36.73
N PHE A 41 41.55 -15.95 -36.63
CA PHE A 41 40.16 -16.41 -36.54
C PHE A 41 39.47 -15.87 -35.29
N SER A 42 40.15 -15.94 -34.14
CA SER A 42 39.56 -15.53 -32.87
C SER A 42 39.30 -14.03 -32.79
N ILE A 43 40.16 -13.19 -33.38
CA ILE A 43 39.98 -11.74 -33.51
C ILE A 43 38.81 -11.44 -34.44
N ALA A 44 38.73 -12.10 -35.60
CA ALA A 44 37.62 -11.90 -36.54
C ALA A 44 36.27 -12.26 -35.90
N PHE A 45 36.21 -13.37 -35.18
CA PHE A 45 35.02 -13.78 -34.44
C PHE A 45 34.69 -12.83 -33.29
N PHE A 46 35.69 -12.39 -32.51
CA PHE A 46 35.53 -11.39 -31.45
C PHE A 46 34.95 -10.07 -31.99
N ALA A 47 35.52 -9.57 -33.09
CA ALA A 47 35.05 -8.34 -33.74
C ALA A 47 33.62 -8.51 -34.26
N THR A 48 33.28 -9.67 -34.83
CA THR A 48 31.93 -9.97 -35.31
C THR A 48 30.91 -9.97 -34.18
N LEU A 49 31.23 -10.60 -33.04
CA LEU A 49 30.38 -10.57 -31.85
C LEU A 49 30.21 -9.13 -31.33
N LEU A 50 31.31 -8.37 -31.21
CA LEU A 50 31.28 -7.00 -30.72
C LEU A 50 30.42 -6.09 -31.61
N THR A 51 30.58 -6.21 -32.93
CA THR A 51 29.75 -5.46 -33.89
C THR A 51 28.29 -5.88 -33.82
N GLY A 52 28.02 -7.18 -33.75
CA GLY A 52 26.65 -7.71 -33.63
C GLY A 52 25.96 -7.19 -32.36
N GLU A 53 26.64 -7.22 -31.22
CA GLU A 53 26.09 -6.67 -29.97
C GLU A 53 25.84 -5.16 -30.07
N ALA A 54 26.77 -4.39 -30.65
CA ALA A 54 26.60 -2.96 -30.83
C ALA A 54 25.37 -2.62 -31.70
N VAL A 55 25.13 -3.37 -32.77
CA VAL A 55 23.96 -3.19 -33.65
C VAL A 55 22.66 -3.52 -32.91
N ILE A 56 22.60 -4.69 -32.25
CA ILE A 56 21.40 -5.07 -31.48
C ILE A 56 21.13 -4.04 -30.40
N PHE A 57 22.17 -3.60 -29.71
CA PHE A 57 22.03 -2.62 -28.64
C PHE A 57 21.51 -1.28 -29.16
N ALA A 58 22.05 -0.77 -30.27
CA ALA A 58 21.61 0.48 -30.88
C ALA A 58 20.18 0.43 -31.41
N LEU A 59 19.73 -0.72 -31.91
CA LEU A 59 18.35 -0.90 -32.43
C LEU A 59 17.33 -1.15 -31.32
N THR A 60 17.74 -1.79 -30.23
CA THR A 60 16.83 -2.27 -29.18
C THR A 60 16.68 -1.27 -28.04
N PHE A 61 17.74 -0.55 -27.68
CA PHE A 61 17.76 0.32 -26.52
C PHE A 61 17.88 1.79 -26.93
N SER A 62 16.86 2.57 -26.60
CA SER A 62 16.94 4.01 -26.70
C SER A 62 17.78 4.57 -25.55
N ALA A 63 18.78 5.38 -25.87
CA ALA A 63 19.57 6.11 -24.87
C ALA A 63 18.73 7.09 -24.02
N ALA A 64 17.52 7.44 -24.49
CA ALA A 64 16.56 8.26 -23.75
C ALA A 64 15.71 7.44 -22.75
N SER A 65 15.70 6.11 -22.84
CA SER A 65 15.00 5.26 -21.87
C SER A 65 15.89 5.07 -20.64
N SER A 66 15.46 5.62 -19.50
CA SER A 66 16.17 5.44 -18.23
C SER A 66 15.96 4.05 -17.63
N TRP A 67 14.90 3.33 -18.03
CA TRP A 67 14.53 2.00 -17.56
C TRP A 67 14.54 0.97 -18.72
N PRO A 68 15.35 -0.11 -18.65
CA PRO A 68 16.38 -0.41 -17.65
C PRO A 68 17.62 0.49 -17.81
N SER A 69 18.33 0.74 -16.71
CA SER A 69 19.61 1.46 -16.77
C SER A 69 20.66 0.66 -17.55
N LEU A 70 21.58 1.35 -18.24
CA LEU A 70 22.68 0.69 -18.99
C LEU A 70 23.54 -0.22 -18.12
N ARG A 71 23.69 0.10 -16.82
CA ARG A 71 24.41 -0.73 -15.86
C ARG A 71 23.69 -2.04 -15.57
N ALA A 72 22.36 -2.05 -15.56
CA ALA A 72 21.57 -3.27 -15.36
C ALA A 72 21.63 -4.19 -16.59
N ILE A 73 21.66 -3.61 -17.80
CA ILE A 73 21.87 -4.36 -19.04
C ILE A 73 23.29 -4.98 -19.03
N ASP A 74 24.32 -4.18 -18.75
CA ASP A 74 25.72 -4.63 -18.68
C ASP A 74 25.93 -5.75 -17.66
N SER A 75 25.39 -5.63 -16.44
CA SER A 75 25.54 -6.65 -15.41
C SER A 75 24.92 -7.99 -15.83
N HIS A 76 23.78 -7.95 -16.54
CA HIS A 76 23.07 -9.11 -17.06
C HIS A 76 23.82 -9.82 -18.20
N ILE A 77 24.26 -9.07 -19.21
CA ILE A 77 24.92 -9.63 -20.40
C ILE A 77 26.41 -9.92 -20.18
N ALA A 78 27.04 -9.34 -19.16
CA ALA A 78 28.47 -9.46 -18.87
C ALA A 78 29.38 -8.75 -19.89
N PHE A 79 28.92 -7.67 -20.51
CA PHE A 79 29.59 -7.03 -21.65
C PHE A 79 31.01 -6.61 -21.29
N ARG A 80 31.18 -5.89 -20.18
CA ARG A 80 32.50 -5.42 -19.74
C ARG A 80 33.49 -6.55 -19.49
N GLU A 81 33.05 -7.67 -18.93
CA GLU A 81 33.97 -8.75 -18.58
C GLU A 81 34.65 -9.35 -19.81
N TRP A 82 33.92 -9.67 -20.87
CA TRP A 82 34.50 -10.34 -22.03
C TRP A 82 35.27 -9.38 -22.96
N VAL A 83 34.85 -8.11 -23.02
CA VAL A 83 35.59 -7.07 -23.74
C VAL A 83 36.95 -6.80 -23.08
N LEU A 84 37.00 -6.71 -21.74
CA LEU A 84 38.27 -6.55 -21.01
C LEU A 84 39.21 -7.73 -21.26
N ILE A 85 38.69 -8.97 -21.24
CA ILE A 85 39.50 -10.17 -21.54
C ILE A 85 40.01 -10.13 -22.98
N GLY A 86 39.19 -9.73 -23.95
CA GLY A 86 39.63 -9.56 -25.33
C GLY A 86 40.73 -8.50 -25.48
N TRP A 87 40.67 -7.42 -24.69
CA TRP A 87 41.71 -6.40 -24.68
C TRP A 87 43.03 -6.91 -24.10
N PHE A 88 42.98 -7.65 -22.98
CA PHE A 88 44.15 -8.33 -22.44
C PHE A 88 44.70 -9.39 -23.40
N ALA A 89 43.83 -10.14 -24.07
CA ALA A 89 44.21 -11.13 -25.08
C ALA A 89 45.01 -10.49 -26.22
N ALA A 90 44.54 -9.35 -26.73
CA ALA A 90 45.24 -8.56 -27.75
C ALA A 90 46.61 -8.11 -27.27
N LEU A 91 46.71 -7.57 -26.04
CA LEU A 91 47.96 -7.11 -25.44
C LEU A 91 48.98 -8.24 -25.30
N PHE A 92 48.60 -9.36 -24.68
CA PHE A 92 49.52 -10.50 -24.47
C PHE A 92 49.96 -11.15 -25.78
N THR A 93 49.06 -11.21 -26.78
CA THR A 93 49.42 -11.71 -28.11
C THR A 93 50.41 -10.78 -28.80
N ALA A 94 50.14 -9.47 -28.82
CA ALA A 94 51.00 -8.48 -29.46
C ALA A 94 52.39 -8.41 -28.81
N CYS A 95 52.45 -8.34 -27.47
CA CYS A 95 53.73 -8.36 -26.74
C CYS A 95 54.48 -9.67 -26.94
N GLY A 96 53.77 -10.81 -27.01
CA GLY A 96 54.37 -12.12 -27.26
C GLY A 96 54.97 -12.25 -28.65
N LEU A 97 54.27 -11.77 -29.69
CA LEU A 97 54.76 -11.82 -31.07
C LEU A 97 55.87 -10.81 -31.33
N LEU A 98 55.77 -9.59 -30.80
CA LEU A 98 56.79 -8.55 -30.97
C LEU A 98 58.06 -8.82 -30.14
N GLY A 99 57.91 -9.46 -28.98
CA GLY A 99 59.00 -9.81 -28.07
C GLY A 99 59.54 -11.23 -28.24
N ASP A 100 59.11 -11.97 -29.27
CA ASP A 100 59.44 -13.38 -29.54
C ASP A 100 59.24 -14.31 -28.30
N ASN A 101 58.23 -14.00 -27.49
CA ASN A 101 57.87 -14.77 -26.31
C ASN A 101 56.65 -15.67 -26.60
N ARG A 102 56.94 -16.93 -26.93
CA ARG A 102 55.95 -17.95 -27.27
C ARG A 102 54.92 -18.22 -26.17
N ILE A 103 55.29 -18.09 -24.89
CA ILE A 103 54.38 -18.29 -23.76
C ILE A 103 53.34 -17.17 -23.74
N SER A 104 53.79 -15.91 -23.83
CA SER A 104 52.90 -14.75 -23.87
C SER A 104 51.97 -14.79 -25.09
N ALA A 105 52.51 -15.16 -26.26
CA ALA A 105 51.74 -15.25 -27.50
C ALA A 105 50.66 -16.34 -27.42
N THR A 106 51.01 -17.52 -26.89
CA THR A 106 50.05 -18.63 -26.67
C THR A 106 48.99 -18.27 -25.64
N TYR A 107 49.36 -17.60 -24.56
CA TYR A 107 48.42 -17.16 -23.53
C TYR A 107 47.41 -16.14 -24.07
N GLY A 108 47.87 -15.17 -24.86
CA GLY A 108 47.01 -14.20 -25.54
C GLY A 108 45.99 -14.86 -26.48
N ALA A 109 46.41 -15.84 -27.28
CA ALA A 109 45.51 -16.59 -28.16
C ALA A 109 44.45 -17.39 -27.37
N LEU A 110 44.84 -18.01 -26.26
CA LEU A 110 43.91 -18.74 -25.38
C LEU A 110 42.91 -17.79 -24.69
N LEU A 111 43.36 -16.60 -24.26
CA LEU A 111 42.47 -15.58 -23.71
C LEU A 111 41.45 -15.07 -24.74
N PHE A 112 41.82 -14.99 -26.03
CA PHE A 112 40.88 -14.64 -27.09
C PHE A 112 39.77 -15.70 -27.25
N LEU A 113 40.12 -16.98 -27.16
CA LEU A 113 39.13 -18.06 -27.17
C LEU A 113 38.17 -17.93 -25.97
N LEU A 114 38.71 -17.64 -24.78
CA LEU A 114 37.89 -17.42 -23.59
C LEU A 114 36.97 -16.21 -23.75
N ALA A 115 37.48 -15.09 -24.28
CA ALA A 115 36.68 -13.90 -24.58
C ALA A 115 35.54 -14.23 -25.56
N ASN A 116 35.80 -15.03 -26.58
CA ASN A 116 34.80 -15.45 -27.56
C ASN A 116 33.70 -16.34 -26.94
N ILE A 117 34.05 -17.28 -26.06
CA ILE A 117 33.07 -18.10 -25.35
C ILE A 117 32.14 -17.22 -24.53
N PHE A 118 32.69 -16.29 -23.75
CA PHE A 118 31.88 -15.35 -22.97
C PHE A 118 31.09 -14.37 -23.84
N GLY A 119 31.66 -13.94 -24.96
CA GLY A 119 30.97 -13.11 -25.96
C GLY A 119 29.77 -13.82 -26.58
N ILE A 120 29.83 -15.13 -26.86
CA ILE A 120 28.66 -15.90 -27.31
C ILE A 120 27.56 -15.89 -26.24
N PHE A 121 27.90 -16.11 -24.97
CA PHE A 121 26.92 -16.06 -23.88
C PHE A 121 26.32 -14.66 -23.70
N SER A 122 27.14 -13.62 -23.79
CA SER A 122 26.70 -12.22 -23.78
C SER A 122 25.72 -11.95 -24.92
N PHE A 123 26.06 -12.40 -26.13
CA PHE A 123 25.27 -12.21 -27.35
C PHE A 123 23.92 -12.93 -27.28
N ILE A 124 23.89 -14.19 -26.81
CA ILE A 124 22.64 -14.94 -26.60
C ILE A 124 21.74 -14.24 -25.57
N ARG A 125 22.32 -13.74 -24.48
CA ARG A 125 21.56 -12.99 -23.46
C ARG A 125 21.03 -11.68 -24.02
N LEU A 126 21.83 -10.95 -24.78
CA LEU A 126 21.43 -9.71 -25.44
C LEU A 126 20.28 -9.95 -26.44
N PHE A 127 20.34 -11.02 -27.22
CA PHE A 127 19.24 -11.46 -28.09
C PHE A 127 17.98 -11.79 -27.30
N GLY A 128 18.12 -12.47 -26.17
CA GLY A 128 17.01 -12.71 -25.25
C GLY A 128 16.38 -11.40 -24.76
N LEU A 129 17.20 -10.40 -24.40
CA LEU A 129 16.74 -9.07 -23.99
C LEU A 129 16.11 -8.24 -25.11
N ALA A 130 16.46 -8.50 -26.37
CA ALA A 130 15.83 -7.85 -27.51
C ALA A 130 14.37 -8.30 -27.73
N SER A 131 13.98 -9.45 -27.17
CA SER A 131 12.58 -9.87 -27.12
C SER A 131 11.81 -9.14 -26.02
N VAL A 132 10.53 -8.82 -26.27
CA VAL A 132 9.64 -8.18 -25.29
C VAL A 132 9.55 -8.99 -23.99
N GLY A 133 9.39 -10.32 -24.10
CA GLY A 133 9.28 -11.21 -22.94
C GLY A 133 10.58 -11.35 -22.15
N GLY A 134 11.74 -11.41 -22.82
CA GLY A 134 13.03 -11.47 -22.14
C GLY A 134 13.39 -10.15 -21.45
N ARG A 135 13.06 -9.01 -22.08
CA ARG A 135 13.17 -7.69 -21.45
C ARG A 135 12.31 -7.59 -20.20
N ASN A 136 11.03 -8.00 -20.29
CA ASN A 136 10.11 -7.95 -19.15
C ASN A 136 10.65 -8.74 -17.95
N ARG A 137 11.08 -10.00 -18.18
CA ARG A 137 11.67 -10.84 -17.13
C ARG A 137 12.90 -10.22 -16.48
N LEU A 138 13.77 -9.55 -17.24
CA LEU A 138 14.91 -8.83 -16.68
C LEU A 138 14.44 -7.69 -15.77
N LEU A 139 13.45 -6.91 -16.21
CA LEU A 139 12.94 -5.77 -15.46
C LEU A 139 12.28 -6.19 -14.14
N CYS A 140 11.39 -7.19 -14.18
CA CYS A 140 10.77 -7.76 -12.98
C CYS A 140 11.84 -8.28 -12.01
N ARG A 141 12.84 -9.00 -12.52
CA ARG A 141 13.95 -9.51 -11.70
C ARG A 141 14.82 -8.40 -11.11
N THR A 142 15.14 -7.36 -11.90
CA THR A 142 15.96 -6.23 -11.44
C THR A 142 15.24 -5.45 -10.35
N LEU A 143 13.93 -5.27 -10.51
CA LEU A 143 13.08 -4.64 -9.51
C LEU A 143 12.99 -5.48 -8.23
N ALA A 144 12.73 -6.78 -8.36
CA ALA A 144 12.70 -7.73 -7.24
C ALA A 144 14.04 -7.77 -6.48
N GLU A 145 15.17 -7.81 -7.19
CA GLU A 145 16.50 -7.78 -6.58
C GLU A 145 16.79 -6.45 -5.87
N ALA A 146 16.31 -5.33 -6.41
CA ALA A 146 16.46 -4.01 -5.78
C ALA A 146 15.63 -3.87 -4.51
N LEU A 147 14.40 -4.41 -4.51
CA LEU A 147 13.55 -4.48 -3.33
C LEU A 147 14.16 -5.42 -2.27
N GLY A 148 14.70 -6.57 -2.69
CA GLY A 148 15.40 -7.52 -1.81
C GLY A 148 16.66 -6.97 -1.13
N GLN A 149 17.38 -6.06 -1.77
CA GLN A 149 18.60 -5.46 -1.19
C GLN A 149 18.30 -4.38 -0.15
N ALA A 150 17.12 -3.75 -0.20
CA ALA A 150 16.71 -2.75 0.79
C ALA A 150 16.36 -3.39 2.15
N GLY A 151 15.77 -4.59 2.16
CA GLY A 151 15.37 -5.31 3.36
C GLY A 151 16.49 -6.03 4.14
N ALA A 152 17.68 -6.22 3.56
CA ALA A 152 18.75 -7.04 4.16
C ALA A 152 19.54 -6.36 5.31
N GLY A 153 19.22 -5.11 5.65
CA GLY A 153 19.89 -4.37 6.73
C GLY A 153 19.13 -4.47 8.06
N VAL A 154 19.64 -5.28 9.00
CA VAL A 154 19.14 -5.32 10.39
C VAL A 154 19.24 -3.90 10.99
N GLY A 155 18.10 -3.24 11.19
CA GLY A 155 18.00 -1.97 11.91
C GLY A 155 17.92 -0.69 11.06
N SER A 156 17.81 -0.76 9.73
CA SER A 156 17.65 0.43 8.86
C SER A 156 16.32 0.40 8.10
N LEU A 157 15.20 0.45 8.83
CA LEU A 157 13.88 0.60 8.24
C LEU A 157 13.83 1.91 7.41
N SER A 158 13.39 1.81 6.16
CA SER A 158 13.12 2.89 5.19
C SER A 158 14.31 3.51 4.44
N HIS A 159 15.45 3.84 5.06
CA HIS A 159 16.50 4.65 4.38
C HIS A 159 17.21 3.99 3.17
N GLY A 160 17.26 2.65 3.11
CA GLY A 160 17.86 1.93 1.97
C GLY A 160 16.98 1.97 0.71
N PHE A 161 15.66 1.89 0.90
CA PHE A 161 14.66 1.92 -0.17
C PHE A 161 14.62 3.31 -0.85
N GLU A 162 14.63 4.40 -0.07
CA GLU A 162 14.52 5.76 -0.60
C GLU A 162 15.70 6.17 -1.49
N ASN A 163 16.88 5.62 -1.20
CA ASN A 163 18.13 5.90 -1.90
C ASN A 163 18.41 4.91 -3.03
N SER A 164 17.51 3.95 -3.31
CA SER A 164 17.71 2.98 -4.39
C SER A 164 17.63 3.67 -5.75
N PRO A 165 18.73 3.74 -6.52
CA PRO A 165 18.73 4.38 -7.83
C PRO A 165 17.83 3.64 -8.82
N ILE A 166 17.67 2.32 -8.65
CA ILE A 166 16.82 1.47 -9.49
C ILE A 166 15.35 1.81 -9.27
N VAL A 167 14.90 1.89 -8.02
CA VAL A 167 13.51 2.26 -7.70
C VAL A 167 13.20 3.68 -8.17
N ASN A 168 14.11 4.62 -7.96
CA ASN A 168 13.94 6.00 -8.42
C ASN A 168 13.86 6.10 -9.96
N THR A 169 14.65 5.28 -10.67
CA THR A 169 14.60 5.20 -12.13
C THR A 169 13.27 4.62 -12.63
N TYR A 170 12.78 3.55 -11.99
CA TYR A 170 11.47 2.96 -12.27
C TYR A 170 10.33 3.96 -12.04
N LEU A 171 10.33 4.66 -10.89
CA LEU A 171 9.35 5.71 -10.59
C LEU A 171 9.43 6.88 -11.60
N GLY A 172 10.63 7.23 -12.06
CA GLY A 172 10.84 8.19 -13.14
C GLY A 172 10.21 7.75 -14.45
N ALA A 173 10.37 6.47 -14.83
CA ALA A 173 9.74 5.90 -16.02
C ALA A 173 8.21 5.90 -15.93
N ILE A 174 7.64 5.54 -14.76
CA ILE A 174 6.20 5.66 -14.50
C ILE A 174 5.73 7.11 -14.69
N SER A 175 6.41 8.07 -14.08
CA SER A 175 6.04 9.49 -14.18
C SER A 175 6.17 10.03 -15.61
N GLN A 176 7.17 9.58 -16.37
CA GLN A 176 7.32 9.91 -17.78
C GLN A 176 6.17 9.34 -18.62
N ALA A 177 5.88 8.04 -18.48
CA ALA A 177 4.81 7.36 -19.22
C ALA A 177 3.43 8.00 -18.95
N VAL A 178 3.20 8.37 -17.69
CA VAL A 178 2.01 9.09 -17.26
C VAL A 178 1.92 10.49 -17.88
N THR A 179 3.04 11.23 -17.89
CA THR A 179 3.09 12.61 -18.42
C THR A 179 2.98 12.63 -19.95
N SER A 180 3.52 11.61 -20.63
CA SER A 180 3.35 11.42 -22.08
C SER A 180 1.99 10.83 -22.46
N ASN A 181 1.14 10.50 -21.48
CA ASN A 181 -0.15 9.83 -21.65
C ASN A 181 -0.03 8.55 -22.52
N ASP A 182 0.99 7.72 -22.24
CA ASP A 182 1.19 6.44 -22.92
C ASP A 182 0.57 5.31 -22.08
N PRO A 183 -0.67 4.88 -22.40
CA PRO A 183 -1.38 3.88 -21.60
C PRO A 183 -0.72 2.50 -21.66
N SER A 184 -0.02 2.19 -22.76
CA SER A 184 0.64 0.89 -22.93
C SER A 184 1.90 0.83 -22.06
N ALA A 185 2.72 1.89 -22.09
CA ALA A 185 3.89 1.97 -21.22
C ALA A 185 3.51 1.95 -19.73
N VAL A 186 2.43 2.63 -19.34
CA VAL A 186 1.91 2.58 -17.96
C VAL A 186 1.51 1.16 -17.57
N ARG A 187 0.77 0.45 -18.44
CA ARG A 187 0.37 -0.95 -18.20
C ARG A 187 1.59 -1.85 -18.04
N ASP A 188 2.52 -1.81 -19.00
CA ASP A 188 3.72 -2.65 -18.99
C ASP A 188 4.56 -2.46 -17.72
N LEU A 189 4.69 -1.22 -17.24
CA LEU A 189 5.43 -0.92 -16.01
C LEU A 189 4.69 -1.41 -14.75
N VAL A 190 3.36 -1.27 -14.71
CA VAL A 190 2.55 -1.79 -13.60
C VAL A 190 2.60 -3.31 -13.57
N ASP A 191 2.48 -3.97 -14.71
CA ASP A 191 2.60 -5.42 -14.85
C ASP A 191 3.98 -5.89 -14.37
N GLN A 192 5.06 -5.17 -14.70
CA GLN A 192 6.40 -5.47 -14.17
C GLN A 192 6.48 -5.45 -12.64
N LEU A 193 5.79 -4.51 -11.99
CA LEU A 193 5.76 -4.42 -10.54
C LEU A 193 4.88 -5.52 -9.91
N VAL A 194 3.74 -5.83 -10.55
CA VAL A 194 2.81 -6.88 -10.09
C VAL A 194 3.40 -8.29 -10.29
N GLU A 195 4.19 -8.51 -11.33
CA GLU A 195 4.85 -9.79 -11.64
C GLU A 195 6.21 -9.97 -10.95
N ALA A 196 6.73 -8.94 -10.27
CA ALA A 196 8.00 -9.05 -9.56
C ALA A 196 7.89 -10.08 -8.42
N GLU A 197 8.73 -11.12 -8.48
CA GLU A 197 8.82 -12.15 -7.44
C GLU A 197 9.60 -11.59 -6.23
N VAL A 198 8.87 -11.04 -5.26
CA VAL A 198 9.44 -10.44 -4.05
C VAL A 198 9.52 -11.47 -2.93
N ALA A 199 10.67 -11.54 -2.27
CA ALA A 199 10.84 -12.35 -1.07
C ALA A 199 10.13 -11.73 0.15
N VAL A 200 9.77 -12.54 1.15
CA VAL A 200 8.95 -12.10 2.30
C VAL A 200 9.56 -10.93 3.05
N ASP A 201 10.89 -10.91 3.18
CA ASP A 201 11.68 -9.85 3.83
C ASP A 201 11.62 -8.50 3.10
N ALA A 202 11.27 -8.49 1.82
CA ALA A 202 11.14 -7.28 0.99
C ALA A 202 9.68 -6.92 0.67
N ALA A 203 8.71 -7.66 1.19
CA ALA A 203 7.30 -7.47 0.87
C ALA A 203 6.76 -6.10 1.35
N GLU A 204 7.20 -5.60 2.51
CA GLU A 204 6.78 -4.25 2.98
C GLU A 204 7.28 -3.11 2.07
N ASP A 205 8.53 -3.19 1.61
CA ASP A 205 9.10 -2.22 0.66
C ASP A 205 8.38 -2.29 -0.69
N ALA A 206 8.07 -3.50 -1.16
CA ALA A 206 7.28 -3.70 -2.36
C ALA A 206 5.88 -3.09 -2.22
N ILE A 207 5.18 -3.31 -1.11
CA ILE A 207 3.86 -2.72 -0.86
C ILE A 207 3.95 -1.19 -0.84
N THR A 208 4.99 -0.63 -0.21
CA THR A 208 5.22 0.83 -0.21
C THR A 208 5.37 1.36 -1.63
N LEU A 209 6.11 0.68 -2.50
CA LEU A 209 6.23 1.03 -3.91
C LEU A 209 4.89 0.92 -4.66
N HIS A 210 4.11 -0.14 -4.42
CA HIS A 210 2.79 -0.30 -5.04
C HIS A 210 1.85 0.85 -4.68
N ILE A 211 1.84 1.28 -3.42
CA ILE A 211 1.00 2.38 -2.95
C ILE A 211 1.47 3.73 -3.54
N ASP A 212 2.78 3.97 -3.69
CA ASP A 212 3.31 5.17 -4.37
C ASP A 212 2.91 5.20 -5.86
N VAL A 213 3.05 4.08 -6.58
CA VAL A 213 2.62 3.97 -7.98
C VAL A 213 1.11 4.17 -8.10
N LEU A 214 0.31 3.56 -7.23
CA LEU A 214 -1.14 3.76 -7.17
C LEU A 214 -1.48 5.25 -7.00
N HIS A 215 -0.79 5.95 -6.09
CA HIS A 215 -0.98 7.38 -5.89
C HIS A 215 -0.65 8.20 -7.13
N ARG A 216 0.44 7.90 -7.82
CA ARG A 216 0.85 8.59 -9.06
C ARG A 216 -0.19 8.42 -10.17
N LEU A 217 -0.70 7.21 -10.35
CA LEU A 217 -1.76 6.93 -11.34
C LEU A 217 -3.04 7.70 -11.01
N ALA A 218 -3.49 7.65 -9.75
CA ALA A 218 -4.67 8.36 -9.31
C ALA A 218 -4.53 9.89 -9.48
N ARG A 219 -3.38 10.45 -9.09
CA ARG A 219 -3.08 11.88 -9.27
C ARG A 219 -3.11 12.28 -10.73
N ALA A 220 -2.54 11.46 -11.61
CA ALA A 220 -2.49 11.76 -13.02
C ALA A 220 -3.86 11.71 -13.71
N ALA A 221 -4.70 10.76 -13.33
CA ALA A 221 -6.08 10.69 -13.79
C ALA A 221 -6.91 11.90 -13.33
N LEU A 222 -6.64 12.42 -12.12
CA LEU A 222 -7.35 13.59 -11.58
C LEU A 222 -6.88 14.92 -12.18
N VAL A 223 -5.57 15.12 -12.36
CA VAL A 223 -4.98 16.45 -12.62
C VAL A 223 -4.22 16.54 -13.94
N SER A 224 -3.65 15.44 -14.42
CA SER A 224 -2.73 15.44 -15.56
C SER A 224 -3.37 14.97 -16.88
N GLY A 225 -4.67 14.67 -16.87
CA GLY A 225 -5.42 14.29 -18.07
C GLY A 225 -5.14 12.87 -18.56
N ALA A 226 -4.50 12.01 -17.74
CA ALA A 226 -4.34 10.59 -18.06
C ALA A 226 -5.71 9.91 -18.16
N ASP A 227 -5.85 8.89 -19.03
CA ASP A 227 -7.12 8.16 -19.17
C ASP A 227 -7.50 7.50 -17.84
N PRO A 228 -8.63 7.92 -17.21
CA PRO A 228 -9.01 7.39 -15.91
C PRO A 228 -9.35 5.90 -15.95
N ILE A 229 -9.82 5.35 -17.07
CA ILE A 229 -10.15 3.92 -17.18
C ILE A 229 -8.87 3.07 -17.14
N GLN A 230 -7.84 3.51 -17.86
CA GLN A 230 -6.56 2.81 -17.85
C GLN A 230 -5.90 2.92 -16.46
N ALA A 231 -5.93 4.10 -15.85
CA ALA A 231 -5.39 4.31 -14.52
C ALA A 231 -6.08 3.43 -13.46
N THR A 232 -7.41 3.30 -13.50
CA THR A 232 -8.14 2.43 -12.56
C THR A 232 -7.89 0.96 -12.81
N THR A 233 -7.79 0.53 -14.07
CA THR A 233 -7.44 -0.86 -14.43
C THR A 233 -6.08 -1.24 -13.84
N CYS A 234 -5.06 -0.40 -14.05
CA CYS A 234 -3.74 -0.59 -13.44
C CYS A 234 -3.79 -0.54 -11.90
N ALA A 235 -4.59 0.36 -11.34
CA ALA A 235 -4.76 0.48 -9.89
C ALA A 235 -5.38 -0.78 -9.26
N HIS A 236 -6.36 -1.43 -9.90
CA HIS A 236 -6.90 -2.69 -9.44
C HIS A 236 -5.83 -3.79 -9.39
N ALA A 237 -4.99 -3.91 -10.42
CA ALA A 237 -3.89 -4.86 -10.43
C ALA A 237 -2.88 -4.61 -9.28
N LEU A 238 -2.61 -3.34 -8.96
CA LEU A 238 -1.76 -2.97 -7.83
C LEU A 238 -2.40 -3.34 -6.49
N VAL A 239 -3.69 -3.06 -6.29
CA VAL A 239 -4.43 -3.44 -5.07
C VAL A 239 -4.40 -4.95 -4.88
N ASP A 240 -4.64 -5.72 -5.94
CA ASP A 240 -4.63 -7.18 -5.91
C ASP A 240 -3.25 -7.73 -5.55
N SER A 241 -2.20 -7.13 -6.11
CA SER A 241 -0.82 -7.47 -5.76
C SER A 241 -0.50 -7.14 -4.29
N VAL A 242 -0.94 -5.98 -3.78
CA VAL A 242 -0.75 -5.62 -2.37
C VAL A 242 -1.44 -6.62 -1.44
N VAL A 243 -2.70 -6.98 -1.71
CA VAL A 243 -3.43 -7.98 -0.92
C VAL A 243 -2.70 -9.32 -0.93
N ARG A 244 -2.19 -9.75 -2.09
CA ARG A 244 -1.39 -10.97 -2.22
C ARG A 244 -0.09 -10.91 -1.41
N LEU A 245 0.64 -9.79 -1.45
CA LEU A 245 1.86 -9.58 -0.67
C LEU A 245 1.58 -9.56 0.83
N CYS A 246 0.48 -8.95 1.27
CA CYS A 246 0.06 -8.97 2.67
C CYS A 246 -0.13 -10.40 3.19
N ARG A 247 -0.59 -11.35 2.37
CA ARG A 247 -0.71 -12.76 2.78
C ARG A 247 0.62 -13.42 3.14
N LEU A 248 1.73 -12.87 2.65
CA LEU A 248 3.07 -13.38 2.93
C LEU A 248 3.68 -12.77 4.18
N LEU A 249 3.12 -11.66 4.69
CA LEU A 249 3.64 -10.94 5.83
C LEU A 249 3.21 -11.57 7.15
N PRO A 250 4.08 -11.56 8.18
CA PRO A 250 3.67 -11.93 9.54
C PRO A 250 2.69 -10.93 10.15
N GLU A 251 2.78 -9.66 9.75
CA GLU A 251 1.92 -8.57 10.22
C GLU A 251 1.25 -7.86 9.04
N PRO A 252 0.10 -8.36 8.54
CA PRO A 252 -0.59 -7.78 7.38
C PRO A 252 -1.44 -6.54 7.71
N ALA A 253 -1.77 -6.29 8.97
CA ALA A 253 -2.65 -5.19 9.36
C ALA A 253 -2.13 -3.78 9.01
N PRO A 254 -0.88 -3.40 9.29
CA PRO A 254 -0.36 -2.07 8.95
C PRO A 254 -0.48 -1.71 7.46
N PRO A 255 -0.03 -2.54 6.49
CA PRO A 255 -0.16 -2.21 5.08
C PRO A 255 -1.62 -2.23 4.59
N LEU A 256 -2.45 -3.16 5.08
CA LEU A 256 -3.87 -3.20 4.74
C LEU A 256 -4.64 -1.98 5.27
N GLY A 257 -4.33 -1.55 6.50
CA GLY A 257 -4.87 -0.34 7.11
C GLY A 257 -4.48 0.90 6.31
N ALA A 258 -3.19 1.05 5.99
CA ALA A 258 -2.68 2.17 5.20
C ALA A 258 -3.32 2.24 3.80
N LEU A 259 -3.46 1.11 3.11
CA LEU A 259 -4.14 1.05 1.80
C LEU A 259 -5.63 1.41 1.94
N SER A 260 -6.33 0.86 2.93
CA SER A 260 -7.75 1.13 3.17
C SER A 260 -8.02 2.61 3.44
N ARG A 261 -7.18 3.23 4.29
CA ARG A 261 -7.22 4.65 4.63
C ARG A 261 -6.92 5.52 3.40
N TYR A 262 -5.91 5.15 2.62
CA TYR A 262 -5.56 5.85 1.39
C TYR A 262 -6.72 5.83 0.37
N LEU A 263 -7.37 4.69 0.17
CA LEU A 263 -8.51 4.56 -0.74
C LEU A 263 -9.71 5.40 -0.28
N ALA A 264 -10.01 5.40 1.02
CA ALA A 264 -11.08 6.25 1.57
C ALA A 264 -10.77 7.74 1.40
N TRP A 265 -9.52 8.15 1.65
CA TRP A 265 -9.05 9.52 1.39
C TRP A 265 -9.11 9.88 -0.09
N LEU A 266 -8.71 8.96 -0.98
CA LEU A 266 -8.71 9.16 -2.43
C LEU A 266 -10.13 9.40 -2.95
N ALA A 267 -11.11 8.61 -2.53
CA ALA A 267 -12.50 8.80 -2.94
C ALA A 267 -13.04 10.18 -2.52
N ASN A 268 -12.82 10.57 -1.27
CA ASN A 268 -13.24 11.88 -0.76
C ASN A 268 -12.54 13.03 -1.51
N THR A 269 -11.25 12.88 -1.80
CA THR A 269 -10.46 13.89 -2.50
C THR A 269 -10.88 14.00 -3.97
N ALA A 270 -11.06 12.89 -4.68
CA ALA A 270 -11.50 12.85 -6.06
C ALA A 270 -12.86 13.56 -6.22
N LEU A 271 -13.79 13.29 -5.30
CA LEU A 271 -15.09 13.95 -5.25
C LEU A 271 -14.98 15.45 -5.00
N LEU A 272 -14.19 15.86 -4.00
CA LEU A 272 -13.98 17.28 -3.70
C LEU A 272 -13.33 18.02 -4.88
N MET A 273 -12.37 17.40 -5.57
CA MET A 273 -11.72 17.97 -6.74
C MET A 273 -12.67 18.10 -7.92
N SER A 274 -13.57 17.14 -8.13
CA SER A 274 -14.63 17.24 -9.15
C SER A 274 -15.59 18.38 -8.85
N VAL A 275 -16.09 18.50 -7.61
CA VAL A 275 -17.02 19.58 -7.24
C VAL A 275 -16.37 20.97 -7.36
N ARG A 276 -15.06 21.07 -7.10
CA ARG A 276 -14.29 22.30 -7.28
C ARG A 276 -13.88 22.58 -8.74
N GLY A 277 -14.24 21.72 -9.69
CA GLY A 277 -13.88 21.86 -11.11
C GLY A 277 -12.40 21.65 -11.41
N VAL A 278 -11.64 21.05 -10.48
CA VAL A 278 -10.20 20.76 -10.67
C VAL A 278 -10.01 19.44 -11.44
N ALA A 279 -10.85 18.45 -11.17
CA ALA A 279 -10.84 17.15 -11.86
C ALA A 279 -12.13 16.97 -12.67
N SER A 280 -12.07 16.18 -13.74
CA SER A 280 -13.27 15.83 -14.51
C SER A 280 -14.20 14.92 -13.69
N ASN A 281 -15.52 15.04 -13.89
CA ASN A 281 -16.50 14.14 -13.28
C ASN A 281 -16.21 12.68 -13.62
N ARG A 282 -15.80 12.41 -14.87
CA ARG A 282 -15.42 11.07 -15.31
C ARG A 282 -14.26 10.53 -14.47
N SER A 283 -13.16 11.27 -14.33
CA SER A 283 -12.01 10.83 -13.54
C SER A 283 -12.38 10.58 -12.08
N ALA A 284 -13.16 11.50 -11.48
CA ALA A 284 -13.62 11.32 -10.11
C ALA A 284 -14.49 10.08 -9.96
N ARG A 285 -15.40 9.81 -10.90
CA ARG A 285 -16.26 8.63 -10.90
C ARG A 285 -15.48 7.33 -10.88
N GLU A 286 -14.52 7.20 -11.78
CA GLU A 286 -13.73 5.98 -11.91
C GLU A 286 -12.89 5.73 -10.64
N LEU A 287 -12.28 6.77 -10.06
CA LEU A 287 -11.47 6.64 -8.85
C LEU A 287 -12.30 6.40 -7.58
N VAL A 288 -13.49 6.98 -7.50
CA VAL A 288 -14.46 6.70 -6.44
C VAL A 288 -14.93 5.25 -6.51
N ALA A 289 -15.26 4.76 -7.72
CA ALA A 289 -15.63 3.35 -7.94
C ALA A 289 -14.49 2.39 -7.56
N LEU A 290 -13.29 2.62 -8.09
CA LEU A 290 -12.06 1.89 -7.72
C LEU A 290 -11.89 1.81 -6.20
N SER A 291 -12.05 2.94 -5.50
CA SER A 291 -11.81 3.02 -4.05
C SER A 291 -12.83 2.20 -3.25
N THR A 292 -14.10 2.21 -3.65
CA THR A 292 -15.15 1.37 -3.05
C THR A 292 -14.89 -0.10 -3.30
N ASP A 293 -14.68 -0.49 -4.57
CA ASP A 293 -14.50 -1.88 -4.98
C ASP A 293 -13.25 -2.49 -4.32
N ALA A 294 -12.15 -1.72 -4.27
CA ALA A 294 -10.92 -2.12 -3.59
C ALA A 294 -11.11 -2.29 -2.09
N ARG A 295 -11.83 -1.38 -1.42
CA ARG A 295 -12.12 -1.51 0.02
C ARG A 295 -13.07 -2.67 0.32
N LEU A 296 -14.03 -2.96 -0.56
CA LEU A 296 -14.87 -4.15 -0.45
C LEU A 296 -14.05 -5.44 -0.60
N LYS A 297 -13.10 -5.48 -1.54
CA LYS A 297 -12.17 -6.60 -1.69
C LYS A 297 -11.30 -6.79 -0.44
N ILE A 298 -10.72 -5.72 0.10
CA ILE A 298 -9.95 -5.78 1.34
C ILE A 298 -10.82 -6.31 2.48
N LEU A 299 -12.05 -5.82 2.61
CA LEU A 299 -13.01 -6.30 3.61
C LEU A 299 -13.26 -7.81 3.44
N ARG A 300 -13.53 -8.29 2.23
CA ARG A 300 -13.74 -9.72 1.98
C ARG A 300 -12.54 -10.58 2.39
N CYS A 301 -11.32 -10.09 2.20
CA CYS A 301 -10.10 -10.80 2.62
C CYS A 301 -9.81 -10.73 4.13
N VAL A 302 -10.45 -9.81 4.85
CA VAL A 302 -10.31 -9.68 6.31
C VAL A 302 -11.43 -10.42 7.04
N ASP A 303 -12.64 -10.41 6.48
CA ASP A 303 -13.79 -11.14 6.99
C ASP A 303 -13.49 -12.66 7.00
N PRO A 304 -13.65 -13.36 8.14
CA PRO A 304 -13.46 -14.81 8.19
C PRO A 304 -14.43 -15.60 7.29
N ASP A 305 -15.65 -15.10 7.10
CA ASP A 305 -16.69 -15.77 6.31
C ASP A 305 -17.51 -14.76 5.48
N PRO A 306 -16.89 -14.15 4.45
CA PRO A 306 -17.53 -13.14 3.62
C PRO A 306 -18.67 -13.73 2.79
N LYS A 307 -19.89 -13.22 3.00
CA LYS A 307 -21.11 -13.66 2.27
C LYS A 307 -21.01 -13.53 0.74
N SER A 308 -20.13 -12.66 0.24
CA SER A 308 -19.97 -12.31 -1.16
C SER A 308 -18.58 -12.66 -1.72
N ALA A 309 -17.86 -13.62 -1.12
CA ALA A 309 -16.62 -14.11 -1.71
C ALA A 309 -16.87 -14.62 -3.13
N THR A 310 -16.09 -14.10 -4.08
CA THR A 310 -16.12 -14.51 -5.48
C THR A 310 -15.05 -15.55 -5.78
N ASP A 311 -13.94 -15.50 -5.03
CA ASP A 311 -12.75 -16.29 -5.29
C ASP A 311 -12.26 -16.99 -4.01
N ARG A 312 -11.54 -18.09 -4.19
CA ARG A 312 -11.05 -18.92 -3.07
C ARG A 312 -10.01 -18.18 -2.21
N ASP A 313 -9.28 -17.23 -2.79
CA ASP A 313 -8.29 -16.44 -2.06
C ASP A 313 -8.94 -15.37 -1.16
N GLU A 314 -10.22 -15.08 -1.34
CA GLU A 314 -11.01 -14.20 -0.46
C GLU A 314 -11.56 -14.93 0.77
N LEU A 315 -11.38 -16.26 0.88
CA LEU A 315 -11.88 -17.03 2.02
C LEU A 315 -10.87 -17.08 3.17
N GLY A 316 -11.40 -16.96 4.40
CA GLY A 316 -10.61 -16.89 5.62
C GLY A 316 -10.09 -15.48 5.90
N THR A 317 -9.52 -15.29 7.08
CA THR A 317 -9.03 -13.97 7.51
C THR A 317 -7.53 -13.83 7.33
N LEU A 318 -7.09 -12.68 6.80
CA LEU A 318 -5.69 -12.26 6.84
C LEU A 318 -5.24 -11.82 8.23
N LEU A 319 -6.16 -11.48 9.13
CA LEU A 319 -5.84 -10.95 10.45
C LEU A 319 -6.01 -12.06 11.48
N ALA A 320 -4.88 -12.62 11.94
CA ALA A 320 -4.90 -13.75 12.87
C ALA A 320 -5.01 -13.31 14.34
N GLU A 321 -4.55 -12.11 14.66
CA GLU A 321 -4.38 -11.65 16.04
C GLU A 321 -5.30 -10.46 16.37
N PRO A 322 -5.85 -10.36 17.61
CA PRO A 322 -6.71 -9.25 18.01
C PRO A 322 -6.09 -7.87 17.76
N LEU A 323 -4.80 -7.68 18.05
CA LEU A 323 -4.14 -6.39 17.82
C LEU A 323 -4.11 -6.02 16.32
N GLN A 324 -3.96 -7.01 15.43
CA GLN A 324 -4.00 -6.77 13.99
C GLN A 324 -5.39 -6.27 13.55
N VAL A 325 -6.46 -6.84 14.11
CA VAL A 325 -7.83 -6.38 13.88
C VAL A 325 -8.01 -4.95 14.35
N LEU A 326 -7.55 -4.60 15.56
CA LEU A 326 -7.66 -3.24 16.10
C LEU A 326 -6.87 -2.21 15.27
N LEU A 327 -5.66 -2.56 14.84
CA LEU A 327 -4.84 -1.71 13.99
C LEU A 327 -5.53 -1.47 12.64
N TRP A 328 -5.99 -2.54 11.97
CA TRP A 328 -6.68 -2.41 10.70
C TRP A 328 -8.01 -1.65 10.84
N SER A 329 -8.84 -1.97 11.84
CA SER A 329 -10.16 -1.36 11.99
C SER A 329 -10.09 0.12 12.29
N SER A 330 -9.07 0.56 13.03
CA SER A 330 -8.85 1.97 13.32
C SER A 330 -8.45 2.77 12.07
N ASP A 331 -7.64 2.20 11.18
CA ASP A 331 -7.31 2.82 9.88
C ASP A 331 -8.46 2.71 8.87
N PHE A 332 -9.19 1.58 8.86
CA PHE A 332 -10.29 1.33 7.93
C PHE A 332 -11.49 2.27 8.18
N ALA A 333 -11.69 2.65 9.44
CA ALA A 333 -12.73 3.60 9.85
C ALA A 333 -12.33 5.08 9.68
N GLU A 334 -11.05 5.37 9.41
CA GLU A 334 -10.58 6.72 9.14
C GLU A 334 -11.01 7.15 7.72
N PHE A 335 -11.51 8.37 7.61
CA PHE A 335 -12.22 8.93 6.46
C PHE A 335 -13.58 8.26 6.20
N HIS A 336 -14.57 9.09 5.87
CA HIS A 336 -15.85 8.57 5.44
C HIS A 336 -15.67 7.69 4.20
N GLY A 337 -16.13 6.44 4.26
CA GLY A 337 -16.06 5.55 3.12
C GLY A 337 -16.98 4.35 3.24
N ALA A 338 -17.21 3.70 2.10
CA ALA A 338 -18.04 2.52 1.95
C ALA A 338 -17.69 1.38 2.95
N HIS A 339 -18.69 0.59 3.34
CA HIS A 339 -18.53 -0.69 4.06
C HIS A 339 -17.99 -0.63 5.50
N GLN A 340 -17.84 0.53 6.15
CA GLN A 340 -17.37 0.59 7.54
C GLN A 340 -18.25 -0.20 8.51
N ALA A 341 -19.57 -0.04 8.43
CA ALA A 341 -20.49 -0.77 9.31
C ALA A 341 -20.42 -2.29 9.03
N SER A 342 -20.28 -2.68 7.76
CA SER A 342 -20.08 -4.08 7.37
C SER A 342 -18.76 -4.64 7.92
N ALA A 343 -17.69 -3.84 7.95
CA ALA A 343 -16.40 -4.25 8.51
C ALA A 343 -16.50 -4.65 10.00
N MET A 344 -17.42 -4.07 10.75
CA MET A 344 -17.61 -4.41 12.16
C MET A 344 -18.12 -5.84 12.38
N TYR A 345 -18.75 -6.47 11.37
CA TYR A 345 -19.15 -7.89 11.47
C TYR A 345 -17.91 -8.79 11.53
N GLY A 346 -16.95 -8.60 10.61
CA GLY A 346 -15.69 -9.32 10.63
C GLY A 346 -14.90 -9.04 11.91
N VAL A 347 -14.86 -7.77 12.37
CA VAL A 347 -14.23 -7.42 13.66
C VAL A 347 -14.85 -8.20 14.82
N TYR A 348 -16.19 -8.27 14.89
CA TYR A 348 -16.88 -9.01 15.93
C TYR A 348 -16.53 -10.50 15.87
N GLU A 349 -16.56 -11.10 14.68
CA GLU A 349 -16.30 -12.53 14.50
C GLU A 349 -14.86 -12.89 14.86
N ILE A 350 -13.88 -12.12 14.42
CA ILE A 350 -12.47 -12.38 14.74
C ILE A 350 -12.21 -12.21 16.25
N LEU A 351 -12.75 -11.16 16.88
CA LEU A 351 -12.47 -10.87 18.29
C LEU A 351 -13.23 -11.78 19.26
N THR A 352 -14.37 -12.36 18.87
CA THR A 352 -15.17 -13.23 19.75
C THR A 352 -15.15 -14.70 19.34
N GLY A 353 -14.71 -15.03 18.13
CA GLY A 353 -14.86 -16.36 17.55
C GLY A 353 -16.32 -16.77 17.29
N THR A 354 -17.26 -15.83 17.34
CA THR A 354 -18.69 -16.06 17.14
C THR A 354 -19.29 -15.03 16.21
N LYS A 355 -20.37 -15.37 15.52
CA LYS A 355 -21.02 -14.44 14.59
C LYS A 355 -21.96 -13.49 15.31
N PHE A 356 -21.94 -12.22 14.91
CA PHE A 356 -22.96 -11.26 15.31
C PHE A 356 -24.27 -11.57 14.57
N MET A 357 -25.34 -11.84 15.31
CA MET A 357 -26.66 -12.19 14.75
C MET A 357 -27.55 -10.97 14.50
N GLY A 358 -27.19 -9.80 15.03
CA GLY A 358 -27.97 -8.59 14.86
C GLY A 358 -27.83 -7.98 13.46
N ASN A 359 -28.69 -6.99 13.20
CA ASN A 359 -28.61 -6.17 12.00
C ASN A 359 -28.39 -4.72 12.40
N TYR A 360 -27.27 -4.13 11.98
CA TYR A 360 -26.98 -2.72 12.29
C TYR A 360 -27.98 -1.76 11.60
N TRP A 361 -28.57 -2.16 10.47
CA TRP A 361 -29.64 -1.40 9.81
C TRP A 361 -30.92 -1.35 10.64
N ASP A 362 -31.16 -2.37 11.47
CA ASP A 362 -32.29 -2.42 12.41
C ASP A 362 -31.94 -1.78 13.76
N GLY A 363 -30.79 -1.10 13.83
CA GLY A 363 -30.35 -0.37 15.02
C GLY A 363 -29.58 -1.19 16.05
N ALA A 364 -29.26 -2.46 15.77
CA ALA A 364 -28.44 -3.27 16.68
C ALA A 364 -27.00 -2.74 16.76
N SER A 365 -26.45 -2.65 17.97
CA SER A 365 -25.10 -2.13 18.21
C SER A 365 -24.08 -3.26 18.25
N ILE A 366 -23.28 -3.40 17.18
CA ILE A 366 -22.20 -4.39 17.11
C ILE A 366 -21.18 -4.16 18.23
N LEU A 367 -20.76 -2.91 18.46
CA LEU A 367 -19.78 -2.57 19.49
C LEU A 367 -20.31 -2.78 20.92
N THR A 368 -21.61 -2.55 21.18
CA THR A 368 -22.19 -2.87 22.49
C THR A 368 -22.24 -4.37 22.71
N GLN A 369 -22.69 -5.14 21.71
CA GLN A 369 -22.73 -6.60 21.82
C GLN A 369 -21.32 -7.21 21.91
N LEU A 370 -20.34 -6.63 21.21
CA LEU A 370 -18.93 -7.02 21.33
C LEU A 370 -18.42 -6.77 22.75
N ARG A 371 -18.72 -5.59 23.34
CA ARG A 371 -18.38 -5.29 24.74
C ARG A 371 -18.99 -6.31 25.70
N GLN A 372 -20.27 -6.64 25.53
CA GLN A 372 -20.96 -7.62 26.37
C GLN A 372 -20.39 -9.03 26.18
N SER A 373 -20.08 -9.42 24.94
CA SER A 373 -19.51 -10.74 24.64
C SER A 373 -18.11 -10.91 25.20
N LEU A 374 -17.33 -9.82 25.30
CA LEU A 374 -15.99 -9.87 25.88
C LEU A 374 -15.99 -9.70 27.40
N PHE A 375 -16.81 -8.79 27.95
CA PHE A 375 -16.71 -8.33 29.34
C PHE A 375 -18.01 -8.45 30.16
N GLY A 376 -19.07 -9.06 29.62
CA GLY A 376 -20.41 -9.15 30.22
C GLY A 376 -20.56 -10.10 31.42
N GLY A 377 -19.48 -10.44 32.12
CA GLY A 377 -19.51 -11.39 33.23
C GLY A 377 -19.96 -12.78 32.79
N ASN A 378 -21.11 -13.24 33.25
CA ASN A 378 -21.65 -14.58 32.96
C ASN A 378 -22.05 -14.77 31.48
N ASP A 379 -22.34 -13.68 30.77
CA ASP A 379 -22.71 -13.70 29.35
C ASP A 379 -21.49 -13.63 28.43
N ALA A 380 -20.28 -13.53 29.00
CA ALA A 380 -19.06 -13.45 28.22
C ALA A 380 -18.79 -14.76 27.48
N VAL A 381 -18.41 -14.63 26.21
CA VAL A 381 -18.04 -15.75 25.35
C VAL A 381 -16.69 -16.33 25.80
N THR A 382 -16.61 -17.66 25.84
CA THR A 382 -15.47 -18.43 26.37
C THR A 382 -14.61 -19.08 25.27
N THR A 383 -14.55 -18.47 24.09
CA THR A 383 -13.68 -18.93 23.00
C THR A 383 -12.24 -18.45 23.21
N ALA A 384 -11.28 -19.16 22.60
CA ALA A 384 -9.88 -18.75 22.62
C ALA A 384 -9.65 -17.36 22.00
N ALA A 385 -10.43 -17.01 20.97
CA ALA A 385 -10.41 -15.69 20.35
C ALA A 385 -10.86 -14.60 21.34
N ALA A 386 -11.95 -14.83 22.07
CA ALA A 386 -12.43 -13.89 23.09
C ALA A 386 -11.43 -13.73 24.25
N ASP A 387 -10.78 -14.81 24.68
CA ASP A 387 -9.71 -14.74 25.69
C ASP A 387 -8.52 -13.89 25.20
N ALA A 388 -8.06 -14.10 23.96
CA ALA A 388 -6.99 -13.32 23.36
C ALA A 388 -7.36 -11.84 23.18
N ALA A 389 -8.61 -11.56 22.76
CA ALA A 389 -9.11 -10.20 22.62
C ALA A 389 -9.19 -9.48 23.98
N ARG A 390 -9.70 -10.15 25.02
CA ARG A 390 -9.69 -9.63 26.39
C ARG A 390 -8.26 -9.30 26.85
N ALA A 391 -7.30 -10.19 26.58
CA ALA A 391 -5.90 -9.95 26.92
C ALA A 391 -5.30 -8.76 26.14
N ALA A 392 -5.67 -8.60 24.86
CA ALA A 392 -5.20 -7.50 24.03
C ALA A 392 -5.73 -6.13 24.49
N PHE A 393 -7.01 -6.06 24.89
CA PHE A 393 -7.59 -4.85 25.48
C PHE A 393 -7.14 -4.63 26.93
N GLY A 394 -6.85 -5.69 27.68
CA GLY A 394 -6.52 -5.64 29.11
C GLY A 394 -7.74 -5.43 30.01
N GLY A 395 -8.70 -4.58 29.61
CA GLY A 395 -9.92 -4.35 30.37
C GLY A 395 -11.00 -3.58 29.60
N VAL A 396 -12.20 -3.52 30.18
CA VAL A 396 -13.37 -2.88 29.56
C VAL A 396 -13.22 -1.37 29.39
N GLU A 397 -12.49 -0.70 30.29
CA GLU A 397 -12.20 0.74 30.15
C GLU A 397 -11.35 1.04 28.92
N GLU A 398 -10.35 0.19 28.63
CA GLU A 398 -9.51 0.35 27.45
C GLU A 398 -10.26 -0.01 26.16
N TYR A 399 -11.17 -0.98 26.23
CA TYR A 399 -12.11 -1.24 25.13
C TYR A 399 -12.95 0.00 24.80
N ASP A 400 -13.58 0.60 25.82
CA ASP A 400 -14.41 1.80 25.66
C ASP A 400 -13.58 3.00 25.17
N HIS A 401 -12.34 3.15 25.68
CA HIS A 401 -11.40 4.18 25.25
C HIS A 401 -10.96 4.01 23.80
N PHE A 402 -10.57 2.81 23.37
CA PHE A 402 -10.13 2.51 22.01
C PHE A 402 -11.21 2.85 20.99
N TRP A 403 -12.45 2.37 21.19
CA TRP A 403 -13.55 2.64 20.28
C TRP A 403 -14.04 4.09 20.33
N ALA A 404 -13.87 4.77 21.47
CA ALA A 404 -14.06 6.21 21.53
C ALA A 404 -13.04 6.93 20.65
N LEU A 405 -11.74 6.63 20.74
CA LEU A 405 -10.70 7.22 19.89
C LEU A 405 -10.91 6.92 18.40
N ALA A 406 -11.28 5.68 18.04
CA ALA A 406 -11.62 5.33 16.66
C ALA A 406 -12.83 6.13 16.14
N SER A 407 -13.82 6.39 16.99
CA SER A 407 -14.95 7.26 16.61
C SER A 407 -14.54 8.73 16.44
N VAL A 408 -13.55 9.21 17.19
CA VAL A 408 -13.00 10.58 17.04
C VAL A 408 -12.29 10.74 15.70
N THR A 409 -11.45 9.78 15.30
CA THR A 409 -10.76 9.85 13.99
C THR A 409 -11.75 9.81 12.84
N ALA A 410 -12.75 8.91 12.91
CA ALA A 410 -13.84 8.82 11.96
C ALA A 410 -14.60 10.15 11.81
N LEU A 411 -15.05 10.75 12.92
CA LEU A 411 -15.80 12.02 12.92
C LEU A 411 -14.96 13.20 12.43
N ALA A 412 -13.68 13.27 12.80
CA ALA A 412 -12.79 14.34 12.38
C ALA A 412 -12.56 14.36 10.85
N THR A 413 -12.68 13.20 10.22
CA THR A 413 -12.41 12.95 8.79
C THR A 413 -13.67 12.73 7.96
N LEU A 414 -14.85 12.93 8.55
CA LEU A 414 -16.10 12.94 7.80
C LEU A 414 -16.08 13.98 6.68
N ARG A 415 -16.68 13.59 5.57
CA ARG A 415 -16.83 14.44 4.39
C ARG A 415 -17.67 15.68 4.72
N ASP A 416 -17.38 16.77 4.03
CA ASP A 416 -18.22 17.97 4.02
C ASP A 416 -19.56 17.71 3.31
N CYS A 417 -20.64 17.61 4.08
CA CYS A 417 -22.01 17.39 3.60
C CYS A 417 -22.59 18.61 2.88
N ARG A 418 -22.02 19.80 3.06
CA ARG A 418 -22.43 21.02 2.32
C ARG A 418 -22.01 20.97 0.85
N VAL A 419 -21.05 20.11 0.53
CA VAL A 419 -20.57 19.89 -0.83
C VAL A 419 -21.54 18.95 -1.53
N ALA A 420 -22.41 19.53 -2.36
CA ALA A 420 -23.41 18.81 -3.13
C ALA A 420 -22.78 17.65 -3.90
N HIS A 421 -23.46 16.50 -3.88
CA HIS A 421 -23.04 15.34 -4.64
C HIS A 421 -23.28 15.57 -6.13
N PRO A 422 -22.27 15.40 -7.01
CA PRO A 422 -22.53 15.43 -8.44
C PRO A 422 -23.49 14.29 -8.82
N PRO A 423 -24.57 14.56 -9.59
CA PRO A 423 -25.56 13.55 -9.97
C PRO A 423 -24.95 12.34 -10.70
N GLU A 424 -23.92 12.59 -11.53
CA GLU A 424 -23.20 11.58 -12.30
C GLU A 424 -22.33 10.65 -11.44
N LEU A 425 -22.16 10.98 -10.16
CA LEU A 425 -21.36 10.24 -9.19
C LEU A 425 -22.21 9.51 -8.15
N VAL A 426 -23.54 9.59 -8.22
CA VAL A 426 -24.44 8.96 -7.24
C VAL A 426 -24.28 7.44 -7.31
N ARG A 427 -23.58 6.91 -6.30
CA ARG A 427 -23.43 5.49 -5.98
C ARG A 427 -24.11 5.26 -4.63
N PRO A 428 -24.66 4.07 -4.34
CA PRO A 428 -25.25 3.77 -3.03
C PRO A 428 -24.32 4.08 -1.85
N GLU A 429 -23.00 4.08 -2.04
CA GLU A 429 -22.00 4.28 -0.99
C GLU A 429 -21.51 5.73 -0.85
N PHE A 430 -21.84 6.60 -1.81
CA PHE A 430 -21.54 8.05 -1.78
C PHE A 430 -22.79 8.90 -1.92
N THR A 431 -23.96 8.28 -1.87
CA THR A 431 -25.26 8.93 -2.02
C THR A 431 -25.44 10.13 -1.06
N PRO A 432 -26.19 11.16 -1.46
CA PRO A 432 -26.66 12.20 -0.54
C PRO A 432 -27.62 11.68 0.53
N ASP A 433 -27.94 10.39 0.56
CA ASP A 433 -28.83 9.80 1.54
C ASP A 433 -28.26 9.93 2.97
N HIS A 434 -28.93 10.78 3.75
CA HIS A 434 -28.60 11.02 5.14
C HIS A 434 -28.76 9.77 6.01
N GLN A 435 -29.53 8.76 5.59
CA GLN A 435 -29.66 7.50 6.34
C GLN A 435 -28.37 6.71 6.39
N LEU A 436 -27.59 6.69 5.31
CA LEU A 436 -26.29 6.00 5.28
C LEU A 436 -25.26 6.69 6.17
N LEU A 437 -25.27 8.02 6.19
CA LEU A 437 -24.49 8.80 7.17
C LEU A 437 -24.97 8.51 8.59
N GLY A 438 -26.28 8.43 8.82
CA GLY A 438 -26.87 8.01 10.09
C GLY A 438 -26.38 6.63 10.53
N ALA A 439 -26.40 5.65 9.64
CA ALA A 439 -25.94 4.28 9.91
C ALA A 439 -24.44 4.22 10.20
N TYR A 440 -23.64 4.99 9.46
CA TYR A 440 -22.21 5.17 9.71
C TYR A 440 -21.96 5.69 11.13
N LEU A 441 -22.62 6.79 11.50
CA LEU A 441 -22.47 7.39 12.82
C LEU A 441 -22.98 6.48 13.93
N ARG A 442 -24.10 5.78 13.67
CA ARG A 442 -24.75 4.86 14.61
C ARG A 442 -23.88 3.65 14.96
N THR A 443 -22.97 3.25 14.07
CA THR A 443 -21.96 2.21 14.34
C THR A 443 -21.18 2.52 15.62
N PHE A 444 -20.84 3.79 15.87
CA PHE A 444 -20.20 4.24 17.10
C PHE A 444 -21.17 4.79 18.14
N ALA A 445 -22.18 5.55 17.71
CA ALA A 445 -23.10 6.23 18.63
C ALA A 445 -23.93 5.26 19.48
N ALA A 446 -24.31 4.10 18.91
CA ALA A 446 -25.05 3.09 19.63
C ALA A 446 -24.20 2.35 20.69
N HIS A 447 -22.88 2.56 20.71
CA HIS A 447 -21.98 2.10 21.78
C HIS A 447 -22.05 3.02 23.00
N ARG A 448 -23.14 2.90 23.78
CA ARG A 448 -23.42 3.73 24.96
C ARG A 448 -22.89 3.10 26.25
N TYR A 449 -21.61 3.28 26.53
CA TYR A 449 -20.99 2.91 27.81
C TYR A 449 -21.21 3.97 28.92
N PHE A 450 -21.91 5.05 28.59
CA PHE A 450 -22.47 6.05 29.49
C PHE A 450 -23.82 6.54 28.92
N THR A 451 -24.69 7.07 29.78
CA THR A 451 -26.02 7.53 29.38
C THR A 451 -26.39 8.90 29.90
N THR A 452 -25.64 9.46 30.85
CA THR A 452 -25.94 10.79 31.43
C THR A 452 -24.92 11.85 31.01
N ALA A 453 -25.32 13.11 31.07
CA ALA A 453 -24.49 14.27 30.78
C ALA A 453 -23.23 14.32 31.64
N ASP A 454 -23.35 13.98 32.92
CA ASP A 454 -22.25 14.01 33.88
C ASP A 454 -21.21 12.91 33.60
N GLN A 455 -21.68 11.72 33.21
CA GLN A 455 -20.82 10.64 32.72
C GLN A 455 -20.17 11.00 31.38
N GLY A 456 -20.91 11.62 30.46
CA GLY A 456 -20.37 12.13 29.20
C GLY A 456 -19.26 13.16 29.40
N ARG A 457 -19.42 14.08 30.36
CA ARG A 457 -18.35 15.02 30.76
C ARG A 457 -17.13 14.29 31.28
N THR A 458 -17.32 13.28 32.13
CA THR A 458 -16.22 12.45 32.65
C THR A 458 -15.50 11.71 31.53
N ALA A 459 -16.24 11.14 30.58
CA ALA A 459 -15.68 10.47 29.40
C ALA A 459 -14.88 11.45 28.51
N LEU A 460 -15.41 12.65 28.26
CA LEU A 460 -14.70 13.70 27.52
C LEU A 460 -13.40 14.10 28.21
N LEU A 461 -13.43 14.33 29.52
CA LEU A 461 -12.23 14.63 30.31
C LEU A 461 -11.23 13.47 30.23
N GLY A 462 -11.70 12.22 30.29
CA GLY A 462 -10.87 11.03 30.09
C GLY A 462 -10.18 11.03 28.73
N LEU A 463 -10.89 11.34 27.64
CA LEU A 463 -10.32 11.43 26.29
C LEU A 463 -9.30 12.56 26.13
N LEU A 464 -9.53 13.70 26.80
CA LEU A 464 -8.64 14.87 26.74
C LEU A 464 -7.38 14.71 27.60
N SER A 465 -7.47 13.99 28.73
CA SER A 465 -6.42 13.95 29.75
C SER A 465 -5.64 12.63 29.81
N ARG A 466 -6.20 11.51 29.37
CA ARG A 466 -5.46 10.24 29.33
C ARG A 466 -4.47 10.25 28.18
N THR A 467 -3.19 10.21 28.51
CA THR A 467 -2.21 9.58 27.65
C THR A 467 -2.44 8.07 27.71
N ALA A 468 -2.44 7.40 26.55
CA ALA A 468 -2.61 5.95 26.48
C ALA A 468 -1.55 5.29 27.39
N PRO A 469 -1.94 4.41 28.33
CA PRO A 469 -0.97 3.71 29.18
C PRO A 469 0.01 2.93 28.31
N ALA A 470 1.29 2.91 28.69
CA ALA A 470 2.30 2.14 27.97
C ALA A 470 1.88 0.66 27.88
N GLY A 471 1.87 0.11 26.67
CA GLY A 471 1.44 -1.27 26.40
C GLY A 471 -0.08 -1.50 26.30
N SER A 472 -0.91 -0.47 26.47
CA SER A 472 -2.35 -0.54 26.18
C SER A 472 -2.63 -0.83 24.71
N ALA A 473 -3.86 -1.27 24.37
CA ALA A 473 -4.24 -1.51 22.98
C ALA A 473 -4.05 -0.25 22.12
N SER A 474 -4.48 0.91 22.63
CA SER A 474 -4.34 2.19 21.94
C SER A 474 -2.86 2.59 21.75
N ASP A 475 -2.02 2.37 22.78
CA ASP A 475 -0.58 2.64 22.71
C ASP A 475 0.14 1.71 21.72
N ARG A 476 -0.18 0.41 21.73
CA ARG A 476 0.38 -0.58 20.80
C ARG A 476 -0.03 -0.32 19.36
N VAL A 477 -1.29 0.07 19.11
CA VAL A 477 -1.76 0.48 17.78
C VAL A 477 -1.02 1.73 17.31
N HIS A 478 -0.88 2.74 18.17
CA HIS A 478 -0.11 3.95 17.85
C HIS A 478 1.36 3.61 17.52
N HIS A 479 2.06 2.87 18.39
CA HIS A 479 3.44 2.46 18.16
C HIS A 479 3.62 1.61 16.91
N SER A 480 2.65 0.77 16.55
CA SER A 480 2.71 -0.04 15.32
C SER A 480 2.65 0.81 14.05
N ARG A 481 2.08 2.01 14.13
CA ARG A 481 2.05 3.01 13.04
C ARG A 481 3.31 3.87 13.01
N VAL A 482 3.85 4.22 14.18
CA VAL A 482 5.05 5.06 14.30
C VAL A 482 6.26 4.35 13.66
N GLY A 483 6.91 5.03 12.73
CA GLY A 483 8.09 4.51 12.01
C GLY A 483 7.78 3.71 10.73
N ARG A 484 6.50 3.40 10.45
CA ARG A 484 6.09 2.82 9.15
C ARG A 484 5.47 3.91 8.27
N THR A 485 6.23 4.39 7.29
CA THR A 485 5.73 5.37 6.33
C THR A 485 5.47 4.70 4.99
N TYR A 486 4.27 4.15 4.81
CA TYR A 486 3.74 3.95 3.46
C TYR A 486 3.63 5.33 2.83
N ARG A 487 4.26 5.55 1.66
CA ARG A 487 4.32 6.86 0.98
C ARG A 487 2.95 7.27 0.43
N VAL A 488 2.03 7.60 1.32
CA VAL A 488 0.69 8.10 1.01
C VAL A 488 0.56 9.56 1.40
N PRO A 489 -0.10 10.39 0.57
CA PRO A 489 -0.43 11.77 0.95
C PRO A 489 -1.57 11.85 1.98
N ALA A 490 -2.22 10.73 2.31
CA ALA A 490 -3.34 10.70 3.24
C ALA A 490 -2.88 11.13 4.64
N PRO A 491 -3.38 12.26 5.18
CA PRO A 491 -2.92 12.76 6.46
C PRO A 491 -3.33 11.79 7.56
N HIS A 492 -2.46 11.63 8.57
CA HIS A 492 -2.81 10.92 9.79
C HIS A 492 -3.58 11.85 10.71
N VAL A 493 -4.75 11.44 11.15
CA VAL A 493 -5.51 12.19 12.16
C VAL A 493 -5.24 11.64 13.54
N GLU A 494 -4.52 12.44 14.32
CA GLU A 494 -4.32 12.20 15.74
C GLU A 494 -5.55 12.67 16.53
N PRO A 495 -6.27 11.78 17.25
CA PRO A 495 -7.48 12.13 17.98
C PRO A 495 -7.27 13.31 18.94
N HIS A 496 -6.14 13.31 19.67
CA HIS A 496 -5.79 14.31 20.69
C HIS A 496 -5.66 15.73 20.10
N GLN A 497 -5.49 15.86 18.78
CA GLN A 497 -5.43 17.14 18.08
C GLN A 497 -6.79 17.59 17.52
N ARG A 498 -7.89 16.89 17.88
CA ARG A 498 -9.24 17.10 17.33
C ARG A 498 -10.30 17.22 18.44
N PRO A 499 -10.21 18.22 19.33
CA PRO A 499 -11.13 18.37 20.46
C PRO A 499 -12.61 18.53 20.05
N ALA A 500 -12.89 19.22 18.94
CA ALA A 500 -14.26 19.32 18.40
C ALA A 500 -14.84 17.95 18.01
N ALA A 501 -14.02 17.05 17.46
CA ALA A 501 -14.45 15.70 17.11
C ALA A 501 -14.61 14.81 18.37
N MET A 502 -13.80 15.03 19.42
CA MET A 502 -14.00 14.39 20.72
C MET A 502 -15.33 14.75 21.36
N ILE A 503 -15.66 16.04 21.38
CA ILE A 503 -16.95 16.52 21.90
C ILE A 503 -18.09 15.91 21.07
N LEU A 504 -17.98 15.93 19.73
CA LEU A 504 -18.99 15.35 18.86
C LEU A 504 -19.14 13.83 19.07
N ALA A 505 -18.04 13.10 19.29
CA ALA A 505 -18.07 11.66 19.58
C ALA A 505 -18.82 11.31 20.86
N VAL A 506 -18.68 12.14 21.91
CA VAL A 506 -19.43 12.01 23.16
C VAL A 506 -20.89 12.40 22.94
N ALA A 507 -21.14 13.51 22.26
CA ALA A 507 -22.48 13.98 21.92
C ALA A 507 -23.27 12.94 21.12
N CYS A 508 -22.66 12.28 20.13
CA CYS A 508 -23.26 11.18 19.37
C CYS A 508 -23.82 10.08 20.28
N ARG A 509 -23.12 9.73 21.37
CA ARG A 509 -23.55 8.67 22.30
C ARG A 509 -24.71 9.10 23.19
N LEU A 510 -24.82 10.40 23.51
CA LEU A 510 -25.96 10.97 24.25
C LEU A 510 -27.16 11.29 23.35
N ALA A 511 -26.95 11.40 22.04
CA ALA A 511 -28.00 11.77 21.11
C ALA A 511 -29.07 10.68 20.95
N PRO A 512 -30.35 11.06 20.78
CA PRO A 512 -31.43 10.12 20.50
C PRO A 512 -31.13 9.17 19.34
N LEU A 513 -31.44 7.87 19.52
CA LEU A 513 -31.35 6.86 18.47
C LEU A 513 -32.73 6.51 17.87
N ALA A 514 -33.81 6.98 18.49
CA ALA A 514 -35.18 6.88 18.00
C ALA A 514 -35.84 8.28 17.98
N PRO A 515 -36.84 8.53 17.11
CA PRO A 515 -37.50 9.83 16.99
C PRO A 515 -38.18 10.33 18.27
N ASP A 516 -38.57 9.42 19.15
CA ASP A 516 -39.30 9.64 20.40
C ASP A 516 -38.39 9.65 21.65
N GLU A 517 -37.09 9.38 21.49
CA GLU A 517 -36.11 9.48 22.58
C GLU A 517 -35.85 10.95 22.96
N ASP A 518 -35.81 11.22 24.26
CA ASP A 518 -35.50 12.54 24.83
C ASP A 518 -34.04 12.95 24.58
N ASP A 519 -33.80 14.23 24.28
CA ASP A 519 -32.48 14.81 24.05
C ASP A 519 -31.94 15.60 25.26
N SER A 520 -32.62 15.54 26.41
CA SER A 520 -32.25 16.29 27.63
C SER A 520 -30.81 16.05 28.11
N GLU A 521 -30.33 14.80 28.10
CA GLU A 521 -28.95 14.47 28.51
C GLU A 521 -27.91 15.02 27.52
N LEU A 522 -28.21 14.99 26.21
CA LEU A 522 -27.37 15.63 25.19
C LEU A 522 -27.32 17.14 25.41
N ARG A 523 -28.47 17.80 25.58
CA ARG A 523 -28.57 19.24 25.81
C ARG A 523 -27.87 19.65 27.10
N GLY A 524 -28.07 18.88 28.17
CA GLY A 524 -27.40 19.07 29.46
C GLY A 524 -25.89 19.00 29.35
N PHE A 525 -25.36 18.01 28.64
CA PHE A 525 -23.92 17.91 28.36
C PHE A 525 -23.41 19.13 27.59
N LEU A 526 -24.03 19.47 26.46
CA LEU A 526 -23.59 20.58 25.60
C LEU A 526 -23.63 21.93 26.31
N ALA A 527 -24.63 22.16 27.17
CA ALA A 527 -24.78 23.41 27.93
C ALA A 527 -23.65 23.65 28.95
N THR A 528 -22.94 22.60 29.36
CA THR A 528 -21.82 22.71 30.32
C THR A 528 -20.46 22.93 29.66
N LEU A 529 -20.38 22.86 28.32
CA LEU A 529 -19.12 22.99 27.59
C LEU A 529 -18.66 24.45 27.50
N PRO A 530 -17.33 24.70 27.51
CA PRO A 530 -16.79 26.03 27.21
C PRO A 530 -17.25 26.53 25.82
N SER A 531 -17.56 27.82 25.71
CA SER A 531 -18.08 28.42 24.48
C SER A 531 -17.20 28.16 23.25
N ALA A 532 -15.88 28.20 23.40
CA ALA A 532 -14.95 27.91 22.31
C ALA A 532 -15.06 26.45 21.81
N GLY A 533 -15.17 25.49 22.74
CA GLY A 533 -15.33 24.07 22.40
C GLY A 533 -16.68 23.78 21.74
N LEU A 534 -17.75 24.40 22.25
CA LEU A 534 -19.10 24.28 21.68
C LEU A 534 -19.16 24.87 20.26
N THR A 535 -18.62 26.09 20.05
CA THR A 535 -18.58 26.74 18.73
C THR A 535 -17.74 25.95 17.72
N ALA A 536 -16.57 25.44 18.12
CA ALA A 536 -15.75 24.62 17.23
C ALA A 536 -16.46 23.31 16.85
N THR A 537 -17.16 22.69 17.81
CA THR A 537 -17.95 21.47 17.58
C THR A 537 -19.14 21.75 16.66
N ALA A 538 -19.84 22.87 16.85
CA ALA A 538 -20.90 23.31 15.97
C ALA A 538 -20.40 23.58 14.54
N GLY A 539 -19.22 24.18 14.39
CA GLY A 539 -18.58 24.36 13.08
C GLY A 539 -18.24 23.03 12.39
N LEU A 540 -17.81 22.02 13.15
CA LEU A 540 -17.64 20.66 12.64
C LEU A 540 -19.00 20.03 12.26
N ALA A 541 -20.00 20.10 13.13
CA ALA A 541 -21.35 19.58 12.89
C ALA A 541 -21.98 20.20 11.65
N ALA A 542 -21.95 21.53 11.51
CA ALA A 542 -22.42 22.25 10.33
C ALA A 542 -21.73 21.82 9.03
N ARG A 543 -20.48 21.35 9.12
CA ARG A 543 -19.74 20.82 7.97
C ARG A 543 -20.17 19.39 7.62
N VAL A 544 -20.38 18.53 8.61
CA VAL A 544 -20.45 17.07 8.40
C VAL A 544 -21.81 16.44 8.68
N LEU A 545 -22.77 17.20 9.21
CA LEU A 545 -24.11 16.74 9.55
C LEU A 545 -25.17 17.57 8.81
N PRO A 546 -26.22 16.93 8.29
CA PRO A 546 -27.29 17.63 7.57
C PRO A 546 -28.12 18.51 8.51
N GLY A 547 -28.59 19.65 8.02
CA GLY A 547 -29.42 20.61 8.78
C GLY A 547 -28.68 21.42 9.85
N ALA A 548 -27.50 20.97 10.30
CA ALA A 548 -26.71 21.68 11.32
C ALA A 548 -26.24 23.07 10.88
N ALA A 549 -26.03 23.29 9.58
CA ALA A 549 -25.59 24.57 9.04
C ALA A 549 -26.69 25.65 8.99
N ASP A 550 -27.97 25.25 9.08
CA ASP A 550 -29.12 26.14 8.99
C ASP A 550 -29.47 26.77 10.36
N GLU A 551 -28.82 26.29 11.42
CA GLU A 551 -29.07 26.72 12.79
C GLU A 551 -28.18 27.90 13.21
N ASN A 552 -28.78 28.87 13.89
CA ASN A 552 -28.08 30.08 14.34
C ASN A 552 -27.32 29.91 15.66
N GLY A 553 -27.65 28.87 16.44
CA GLY A 553 -27.07 28.61 17.77
C GLY A 553 -26.12 27.41 17.76
N PRO A 554 -24.92 27.48 18.38
CA PRO A 554 -23.98 26.36 18.42
C PRO A 554 -24.56 25.06 19.01
N LEU A 555 -25.40 25.18 20.05
CA LEU A 555 -26.05 24.03 20.67
C LEU A 555 -27.07 23.40 19.72
N GLU A 556 -27.97 24.21 19.14
CA GLU A 556 -29.02 23.71 18.23
C GLU A 556 -28.42 23.12 16.95
N ALA A 557 -27.33 23.70 16.42
CA ALA A 557 -26.61 23.14 15.27
C ALA A 557 -26.18 21.68 15.51
N ILE A 558 -25.65 21.39 16.70
CA ILE A 558 -25.21 20.03 17.06
C ILE A 558 -26.43 19.12 17.26
N VAL A 559 -27.44 19.57 18.00
CA VAL A 559 -28.64 18.77 18.31
C VAL A 559 -29.42 18.45 17.03
N THR A 560 -29.71 19.44 16.18
CA THR A 560 -30.38 19.26 14.90
C THR A 560 -29.57 18.34 13.98
N GLY A 561 -28.25 18.54 13.88
CA GLY A 561 -27.39 17.69 13.07
C GLY A 561 -27.41 16.22 13.49
N LEU A 562 -27.43 15.94 14.80
CA LEU A 562 -27.41 14.58 15.34
C LEU A 562 -28.75 13.85 15.18
N LYS A 563 -29.85 14.52 14.78
CA LYS A 563 -31.10 13.86 14.40
C LYS A 563 -30.94 12.88 13.25
N VAL A 564 -29.85 12.99 12.46
CA VAL A 564 -29.51 12.00 11.43
C VAL A 564 -29.43 10.56 11.98
N LEU A 565 -29.12 10.38 13.27
CA LEU A 565 -29.06 9.07 13.93
C LEU A 565 -30.42 8.36 14.05
N THR A 566 -31.52 9.13 14.07
CA THR A 566 -32.88 8.58 14.21
C THR A 566 -33.46 8.08 12.89
N LEU A 567 -32.82 8.41 11.76
CA LEU A 567 -33.25 8.04 10.42
C LEU A 567 -33.00 6.55 10.10
N VAL A 568 -32.09 5.90 10.83
CA VAL A 568 -31.73 4.49 10.60
C VAL A 568 -32.89 3.58 11.03
N GLY A 569 -33.36 2.72 10.12
CA GLY A 569 -34.50 1.83 10.34
C GLY A 569 -35.89 2.44 10.06
N ALA A 570 -35.97 3.64 9.45
CA ALA A 570 -37.25 4.25 9.10
C ALA A 570 -38.05 3.41 8.08
N HIS A 571 -37.38 2.71 7.16
CA HIS A 571 -38.01 1.90 6.12
C HIS A 571 -38.65 0.60 6.60
N THR A 572 -38.22 0.07 7.76
CA THR A 572 -38.86 -1.10 8.39
C THR A 572 -40.05 -0.72 9.27
N ARG A 573 -40.20 0.57 9.63
CA ARG A 573 -41.31 1.08 10.44
C ARG A 573 -42.55 1.46 9.62
N GLU A 574 -42.41 1.76 8.34
CA GLU A 574 -43.56 2.03 7.44
C GLU A 574 -44.17 0.76 6.83
N GLY A 575 -43.66 -0.43 7.20
CA GLY A 575 -44.08 -1.73 6.69
C GLY A 575 -44.81 -2.65 7.69
N THR A 576 -45.30 -2.12 8.81
CA THR A 576 -46.17 -2.85 9.76
C THR A 576 -47.60 -2.35 9.72
#